data_AF-A0A179DD35-F1
#
_entry.id   AF-A0A179DD35-F1
#
_cell.length_a   1.000
_cell.length_b   1.000
_cell.length_c   1.000
_cell.angle_alpha   90.00
_cell.angle_beta   90.00
_cell.angle_gamma   90.00
#
_symmetry.space_group_name_H-M   'P 1'
#
loop_
_entity.id
_entity.type
_entity.pdbx_description
1 polymer ?
#
loop_
_entity_poly.entity_id
_entity_poly.type
_entity_poly.pdbx_seq_one_letter_code
_entity_poly.pdbx_strand_id
1 'polypeptide(L)'
;MFKKDSVWLGLGAGLFFPAVAFFIVEIIKKNLIIFQKDDLLYIGCVAINMILLKYAYKKDMEQTAKGIISATFVCAFIFFYYKFNK
;
A
#
# COMPACT_ATOMS: atom_id res chain seq x y z
N MET A 1 -19.57 6.80 -19.72
CA MET A 1 -18.14 7.16 -19.61
C MET A 1 -17.77 7.12 -18.13
N PHE A 2 -17.28 5.97 -17.62
CA PHE A 2 -16.90 5.86 -16.22
C PHE A 2 -15.82 6.90 -15.93
N LYS A 3 -16.11 7.88 -15.06
CA LYS A 3 -15.08 8.72 -14.44
C LYS A 3 -14.22 7.77 -13.59
N LYS A 4 -13.24 7.14 -14.23
CA LYS A 4 -12.30 6.20 -13.59
C LYS A 4 -11.37 6.91 -12.62
N ASP A 5 -11.33 8.24 -12.67
CA ASP A 5 -10.57 9.06 -11.74
C ASP A 5 -11.42 9.44 -10.51
N SER A 6 -11.13 8.78 -9.38
CA SER A 6 -11.82 9.02 -8.12
C SER A 6 -10.87 8.76 -6.96
N VAL A 7 -10.92 9.65 -5.95
CA VAL A 7 -10.14 9.50 -4.72
C VAL A 7 -10.44 8.16 -4.05
N TRP A 8 -11.70 7.73 -4.05
CA TRP A 8 -12.13 6.47 -3.43
C TRP A 8 -11.56 5.24 -4.14
N LEU A 9 -11.43 5.28 -5.47
CA LEU A 9 -10.78 4.22 -6.23
C LEU A 9 -9.29 4.13 -5.87
N GLY A 10 -8.63 5.28 -5.78
CA GLY A 10 -7.23 5.35 -5.38
C GLY A 10 -6.99 4.85 -3.96
N LEU A 11 -7.86 5.24 -3.03
CA LEU A 11 -7.78 4.86 -1.63
C LEU A 11 -8.03 3.36 -1.46
N GLY A 12 -9.06 2.82 -2.12
CA GLY A 12 -9.32 1.38 -2.13
C GLY A 12 -8.16 0.57 -2.73
N ALA A 13 -7.65 0.97 -3.89
CA ALA A 13 -6.52 0.28 -4.53
C ALA A 13 -5.23 0.37 -3.69
N GLY A 14 -4.95 1.55 -3.13
CA GLY A 14 -3.77 1.82 -2.30
C GLY A 14 -3.79 1.18 -0.92
N LEU A 15 -4.94 0.66 -0.46
CA LEU A 15 -5.04 -0.21 0.71
C LEU A 15 -5.04 -1.69 0.33
N PHE A 16 -5.78 -2.05 -0.72
CA PHE A 16 -6.00 -3.44 -1.11
C PHE A 16 -4.72 -4.15 -1.57
N PHE A 17 -3.98 -3.55 -2.51
CA PHE A 17 -2.79 -4.19 -3.05
C PHE A 17 -1.67 -4.39 -2.00
N PRO A 18 -1.33 -3.39 -1.17
CA PRO A 18 -0.39 -3.59 -0.08
C PRO A 18 -0.86 -4.62 0.95
N ALA A 19 -2.15 -4.63 1.31
CA ALA A 19 -2.69 -5.61 2.25
C ALA A 19 -2.59 -7.05 1.71
N VAL A 20 -2.90 -7.27 0.44
CA VAL A 20 -2.75 -8.59 -0.21
C VAL A 20 -1.27 -8.99 -0.24
N ALA A 21 -0.37 -8.07 -0.60
CA ALA A 21 1.06 -8.36 -0.62
C ALA A 21 1.61 -8.68 0.79
N PHE A 22 1.15 -7.96 1.81
CA PHE A 22 1.46 -8.25 3.20
C PHE A 22 1.02 -9.67 3.59
N PHE A 23 -0.23 -10.05 3.29
CA PHE A 23 -0.75 -11.39 3.55
C PHE A 23 0.08 -12.48 2.85
N ILE A 24 0.45 -12.28 1.59
CA ILE A 24 1.28 -13.22 0.84
C ILE A 24 2.63 -13.40 1.51
N VAL A 25 3.30 -12.30 1.88
CA VAL A 25 4.61 -12.38 2.53
C VAL A 25 4.51 -13.00 3.92
N GLU A 26 3.45 -12.74 4.68
CA GLU A 26 3.22 -13.36 5.99
C GLU A 26 3.09 -14.89 5.88
N ILE A 27 2.43 -15.38 4.83
CA ILE A 27 2.36 -16.83 4.53
C ILE A 27 3.74 -17.38 4.16
N ILE A 28 4.50 -16.66 3.33
CA ILE A 28 5.84 -17.07 2.90
C ILE A 28 6.83 -17.07 4.08
N LYS A 29 6.76 -16.08 4.97
CA LYS A 29 7.56 -15.94 6.20
C LYS A 29 7.51 -17.19 7.08
N LYS A 30 6.35 -17.87 7.16
CA LYS A 30 6.22 -19.12 7.93
C LYS A 30 7.15 -20.23 7.43
N ASN A 31 7.59 -20.17 6.17
CA ASN A 31 8.45 -21.17 5.55
C ASN A 31 9.89 -20.69 5.27
N LEU A 32 10.14 -19.37 5.27
CA LEU A 32 11.45 -18.80 4.92
C LEU A 32 11.92 -17.79 6.00
N ILE A 33 12.96 -18.19 6.74
CA ILE A 33 13.57 -17.45 7.87
C ILE A 33 14.15 -16.08 7.43
N ILE A 34 14.44 -15.89 6.14
CA ILE A 34 15.08 -14.68 5.58
C ILE A 34 14.21 -13.41 5.71
N PHE A 35 12.89 -13.52 5.81
CA PHE A 35 12.00 -12.36 5.88
C PHE A 35 11.75 -11.80 7.29
N GLN A 36 12.42 -12.31 8.33
CA GLN A 36 12.16 -11.93 9.73
C GLN A 36 12.30 -10.43 10.07
N LYS A 37 12.88 -9.61 9.19
CA LYS A 37 12.93 -8.15 9.39
C LYS A 37 11.64 -7.50 8.88
N ASP A 38 10.79 -7.08 9.81
CA ASP A 38 9.53 -6.39 9.55
C ASP A 38 9.70 -5.10 8.72
N ASP A 39 10.88 -4.49 8.74
CA ASP A 39 11.21 -3.32 7.93
C ASP A 39 11.15 -3.61 6.42
N LEU A 40 11.53 -4.82 5.98
CA LEU A 40 11.55 -5.18 4.55
C LEU A 40 10.14 -5.28 3.97
N LEU A 41 9.21 -5.80 4.79
CA LEU A 41 7.78 -5.88 4.48
C LEU A 41 7.17 -4.50 4.29
N TYR A 42 7.50 -3.56 5.17
CA TYR A 42 7.02 -2.20 5.11
C TYR A 42 7.52 -1.47 3.85
N ILE A 43 8.80 -1.63 3.53
CA ILE A 43 9.40 -1.12 2.28
C ILE A 43 8.68 -1.73 1.06
N GLY A 44 8.34 -3.02 1.08
CA GLY A 44 7.60 -3.67 0.01
C GLY A 44 6.19 -3.09 -0.19
N CYS A 45 5.46 -2.84 0.89
CA CYS A 45 4.13 -2.21 0.83
C CYS A 45 4.19 -0.80 0.22
N VAL A 46 5.17 0.01 0.64
CA VAL A 46 5.40 1.35 0.09
C VAL A 46 5.79 1.29 -1.39
N ALA A 47 6.63 0.34 -1.78
CA ALA A 47 7.03 0.15 -3.18
C ALA A 47 5.84 -0.18 -4.09
N ILE A 48 4.92 -1.03 -3.63
CA ILE A 48 3.68 -1.36 -4.36
C ILE A 48 2.81 -0.11 -4.55
N ASN A 49 2.64 0.70 -3.49
CA ASN A 49 1.90 1.96 -3.61
C ASN A 49 2.57 2.96 -4.54
N MET A 50 3.91 3.04 -4.57
CA MET A 50 4.62 3.85 -5.57
C MET A 50 4.39 3.38 -7.00
N ILE A 51 4.33 2.07 -7.24
CA ILE A 51 4.03 1.53 -8.58
C ILE A 51 2.62 1.91 -9.02
N LEU A 52 1.63 1.76 -8.12
CA LEU A 52 0.26 2.20 -8.34
C LEU A 52 0.17 3.71 -8.60
N LEU A 53 0.90 4.50 -7.82
CA LEU A 53 0.95 5.96 -7.96
C LEU A 53 1.54 6.38 -9.31
N LYS A 54 2.65 5.75 -9.72
CA LYS A 54 3.28 5.96 -11.02
C LYS A 54 2.32 5.60 -12.17
N TYR A 55 1.56 4.52 -12.02
CA TYR A 55 0.55 4.14 -13.01
C TYR A 55 -0.58 5.15 -13.11
N ALA A 56 -1.10 5.63 -11.96
CA ALA A 56 -2.17 6.62 -11.91
C ALA A 56 -1.75 7.94 -12.56
N TYR A 57 -0.56 8.45 -12.25
CA TYR A 57 -0.02 9.65 -12.89
C TYR A 57 0.22 9.48 -14.39
N LYS A 58 0.70 8.31 -14.85
CA LYS A 58 0.87 8.04 -16.29
C LYS A 58 -0.44 8.05 -17.08
N LYS A 59 -1.58 7.91 -16.40
CA LYS A 59 -2.93 7.93 -17.00
C LYS A 59 -3.71 9.21 -16.71
N ASP A 60 -3.04 10.25 -16.20
CA ASP A 60 -3.67 11.52 -15.82
C ASP A 60 -4.81 11.34 -14.80
N MET A 61 -4.71 10.34 -13.93
CA MET A 61 -5.71 10.02 -12.90
C MET A 61 -5.35 10.70 -11.57
N GLU A 62 -5.43 12.03 -11.54
CA GLU A 62 -4.98 12.84 -10.40
C GLU A 62 -5.73 12.54 -9.09
N GLN A 63 -7.06 12.38 -9.13
CA GLN A 63 -7.82 12.08 -7.91
C GLN A 63 -7.46 10.71 -7.36
N THR A 64 -7.26 9.74 -8.25
CA THR A 64 -6.84 8.38 -7.90
C THR A 64 -5.43 8.39 -7.30
N ALA A 65 -4.51 9.18 -7.87
CA ALA A 65 -3.17 9.38 -7.31
C ALA A 65 -3.24 9.96 -5.89
N LYS A 66 -4.07 10.99 -5.67
CA LYS A 66 -4.32 11.56 -4.33
C LYS A 66 -4.89 10.51 -3.36
N GLY A 67 -5.80 9.66 -3.83
CA GLY A 67 -6.33 8.53 -3.08
C GLY A 67 -5.23 7.54 -2.64
N ILE A 68 -4.36 7.13 -3.55
CA ILE A 68 -3.24 6.21 -3.26
C ILE A 68 -2.27 6.82 -2.24
N ILE A 69 -1.96 8.12 -2.36
CA ILE A 69 -1.11 8.83 -1.40
C ILE A 69 -1.78 8.83 -0.02
N SER A 70 -3.07 9.16 0.05
CA SER A 70 -3.80 9.17 1.33
C SER A 70 -3.83 7.78 1.99
N ALA A 71 -4.01 6.71 1.21
CA ALA A 71 -3.93 5.33 1.72
C ALA A 71 -2.56 5.01 2.32
N THR A 72 -1.48 5.49 1.69
CA THR A 72 -0.11 5.31 2.20
C THR A 72 0.06 5.97 3.57
N PHE A 73 -0.47 7.18 3.76
CA PHE A 73 -0.46 7.85 5.07
C PHE A 73 -1.32 7.12 6.11
N VAL A 74 -2.50 6.63 5.74
CA VAL A 74 -3.35 5.82 6.63
C VAL A 74 -2.61 4.57 7.09
N CYS A 75 -1.98 3.83 6.18
CA CYS A 75 -1.15 2.67 6.53
C CYS A 75 0.00 3.05 7.48
N ALA A 76 0.66 4.19 7.23
CA ALA A 76 1.73 4.66 8.10
C ALA A 76 1.25 5.01 9.50
N PHE A 77 0.10 5.68 9.63
CA PHE A 77 -0.50 5.96 10.94
C PHE A 77 -0.89 4.69 11.68
N ILE A 78 -1.49 3.71 10.99
CA ILE A 78 -1.80 2.41 11.58
C ILE A 78 -0.52 1.72 12.08
N PHE A 79 0.52 1.70 11.26
CA PHE A 79 1.81 1.11 11.63
C PHE A 79 2.44 1.81 12.83
N PHE A 80 2.50 3.15 12.84
CA PHE A 80 3.01 3.89 13.98
C PHE A 80 2.19 3.63 15.24
N TYR A 81 0.86 3.63 15.15
CA TYR A 81 -0.02 3.30 16.27
C TYR A 81 0.31 1.92 16.85
N TYR A 82 0.45 0.89 16.02
CA TYR A 82 0.84 -0.45 16.47
C TYR A 82 2.26 -0.51 17.04
N LYS A 83 3.20 0.28 16.52
CA LYS A 83 4.58 0.32 17.00
C LYS A 83 4.74 1.04 18.34
N PHE A 84 3.91 2.06 18.62
CA PHE A 84 3.99 2.84 19.85
C PHE A 84 3.11 2.31 20.99
N ASN A 85 2.02 1.59 20.68
CA ASN A 85 1.15 0.96 21.69
C ASN A 85 1.54 -0.48 22.05
N LYS A 86 2.66 -0.98 21.55
CA LYS A 86 3.19 -2.33 21.82
C LYS A 86 4.59 -2.22 22.38
#